data_AF-A0A6I3WJF1-F1
#
_entry.id   AF-A0A6I3WJF1-F1
#
_cell.length_a   1.000
_cell.length_b   1.000
_cell.length_c   1.000
_cell.angle_alpha   90.00
_cell.angle_beta   90.00
_cell.angle_gamma   90.00
#
_symmetry.space_group_name_H-M   'P 1'
#
loop_
_entity.id
_entity.type
_entity.pdbx_description
1 polymer ?
#
loop_
_entity_poly.entity_id
_entity_poly.type
_entity_poly.pdbx_seq_one_letter_code
_entity_poly.pdbx_strand_id
1 'polypeptide(L)'
;MKARRDVGFILPLAMVMTVVLGAVVVGVATYSAASLRYGRTVERRVERLAASDAGMHIALEKLRTKSATCTATPTTLYVATINSKSVKVTCTRTAILSSEANQFAVVVTGVGVPSGSASWIAQGTNNSSQSRQIGGNVYIASPPAALDKPVNITNGDLWYPAAGNGACVDPSWSNLTFSPADERGFNCTTSTWQTMFPVPLLPAPPVIARGASGVTDSNGCTVFQPGVYTSPPIIGSGTQNFFAPGTYYFHFDGRISIKNALVIGGVTGQSGLGSSPVARTPTTFTSPWCASAIAAATNGAAPNTGVSWIFGGSSGIAIDPNGQLELFAPPRLVALPAINPSIVALQSTSGGYAPNTLGSVGTPLIDLQEGSNDGIVVHGGVWAPANAVNLGNIAQAANGEFMGGLVVGLLNMQTAASIGNFNMSVLTGPSQRKVNLTSVADQLTTTQVVALIRSSTGTISINSWRITS
;
A
#
# COMPACT_ATOMS: atom_id res chain seq x y z
N MET A 1 -19.67 -112.35 -9.73
CA MET A 1 -19.41 -110.89 -9.68
C MET A 1 -20.43 -110.26 -8.73
N LYS A 2 -19.97 -109.78 -7.56
CA LYS A 2 -20.83 -109.21 -6.50
C LYS A 2 -21.04 -107.72 -6.80
N ALA A 3 -22.17 -107.36 -7.40
CA ALA A 3 -22.58 -105.96 -7.53
C ALA A 3 -23.13 -105.48 -6.17
N ARG A 4 -22.27 -104.90 -5.32
CA ARG A 4 -22.71 -104.14 -4.16
C ARG A 4 -23.41 -102.87 -4.68
N ARG A 5 -24.68 -102.73 -4.30
CA ARG A 5 -25.57 -101.63 -4.67
C ARG A 5 -25.32 -100.47 -3.71
N ASP A 6 -24.55 -99.48 -4.12
CA ASP A 6 -24.35 -98.21 -3.40
C ASP A 6 -25.58 -97.30 -3.58
N VAL A 7 -26.72 -97.66 -2.97
CA VAL A 7 -28.01 -96.93 -3.15
C VAL A 7 -28.26 -95.89 -2.04
N GLY A 8 -27.40 -95.79 -1.03
CA GLY A 8 -27.59 -94.87 0.11
C GLY A 8 -26.86 -93.52 0.05
N PHE A 9 -25.89 -93.33 -0.86
CA PHE A 9 -24.95 -92.21 -0.79
C PHE A 9 -25.34 -90.97 -1.62
N ILE A 10 -26.32 -91.11 -2.53
CA ILE A 10 -26.74 -90.03 -3.44
C ILE A 10 -27.40 -88.86 -2.71
N LEU A 11 -28.22 -89.15 -1.70
CA LEU A 11 -29.00 -88.15 -0.97
C LEU A 11 -28.14 -87.20 -0.11
N PRO A 12 -27.18 -87.69 0.72
CA PRO A 12 -26.26 -86.82 1.43
C PRO A 12 -25.33 -86.04 0.48
N LEU A 13 -24.93 -86.63 -0.65
CA LEU A 13 -24.10 -85.94 -1.63
C LEU A 13 -24.84 -84.78 -2.31
N ALA A 14 -26.13 -84.96 -2.65
CA ALA A 14 -26.98 -83.89 -3.15
C ALA A 14 -27.24 -82.80 -2.11
N MET A 15 -27.41 -83.16 -0.83
CA MET A 15 -27.58 -82.20 0.26
C MET A 15 -26.31 -81.35 0.49
N VAL A 16 -25.13 -81.98 0.47
CA VAL A 16 -23.85 -81.24 0.58
C VAL A 16 -23.63 -80.33 -0.62
N MET A 17 -23.88 -80.82 -1.84
CA MET A 17 -23.78 -80.00 -3.06
C MET A 17 -24.72 -78.79 -3.02
N THR A 18 -25.98 -78.97 -2.59
CA THR A 18 -26.94 -77.86 -2.50
C THR A 18 -26.57 -76.85 -1.43
N VAL A 19 -26.05 -77.27 -0.27
CA VAL A 19 -25.57 -76.36 0.77
C VAL A 19 -24.33 -75.59 0.32
N VAL A 20 -23.37 -76.25 -0.32
CA VAL A 20 -22.15 -75.60 -0.84
C VAL A 20 -22.49 -74.60 -1.94
N LEU A 21 -23.32 -74.99 -2.91
CA LEU A 21 -23.78 -74.08 -3.97
C LEU A 21 -24.59 -72.91 -3.39
N GLY A 22 -25.46 -73.16 -2.40
CA GLY A 22 -26.19 -72.11 -1.69
C GLY A 22 -25.27 -71.12 -0.99
N ALA A 23 -24.24 -71.61 -0.28
CA ALA A 23 -23.23 -70.77 0.37
C ALA A 23 -22.43 -69.94 -0.63
N VAL A 24 -22.05 -70.51 -1.78
CA VAL A 24 -21.37 -69.79 -2.86
C VAL A 24 -22.26 -68.69 -3.44
N VAL A 25 -23.54 -68.98 -3.72
CA VAL A 25 -24.48 -67.98 -4.25
C VAL A 25 -24.68 -66.83 -3.27
N VAL A 26 -24.84 -67.11 -1.97
CA VAL A 26 -24.95 -66.07 -0.93
C VAL A 26 -23.65 -65.25 -0.83
N GLY A 27 -22.49 -65.90 -0.94
CA GLY A 27 -21.19 -65.23 -0.96
C GLY A 27 -21.06 -64.25 -2.12
N VAL A 28 -21.40 -64.69 -3.35
CA VAL A 28 -21.38 -63.85 -4.55
C VAL A 28 -22.37 -62.70 -4.44
N ALA A 29 -23.59 -62.95 -3.98
CA ALA A 29 -24.61 -61.91 -3.81
C ALA A 29 -24.18 -60.82 -2.80
N THR A 30 -23.58 -61.24 -1.68
CA THR A 30 -23.08 -60.32 -0.65
C THR A 30 -21.91 -59.48 -1.18
N TYR A 31 -21.00 -60.10 -1.93
CA TYR A 31 -19.90 -59.41 -2.59
C TYR A 31 -20.40 -58.38 -3.61
N SER A 32 -21.33 -58.75 -4.50
CA SER A 32 -21.93 -57.81 -5.46
C SER A 32 -22.66 -56.66 -4.78
N ALA A 33 -23.39 -56.91 -3.69
CA ALA A 33 -24.05 -55.85 -2.92
C ALA A 33 -23.05 -54.88 -2.26
N ALA A 34 -21.94 -55.41 -1.73
CA ALA A 34 -20.86 -54.58 -1.18
C ALA A 34 -20.19 -53.74 -2.27
N SER A 35 -19.90 -54.33 -3.44
CA SER A 35 -19.34 -53.60 -4.60
C SER A 35 -20.26 -52.47 -5.08
N LEU A 36 -21.59 -52.69 -5.12
CA LEU A 36 -22.54 -51.64 -5.50
C LEU A 36 -22.63 -50.51 -4.47
N ARG A 37 -22.57 -50.82 -3.18
CA ARG A 37 -22.56 -49.80 -2.10
C ARG A 37 -21.27 -48.99 -2.11
N TYR A 38 -20.13 -49.65 -2.35
CA TYR A 38 -18.85 -48.99 -2.50
C TYR A 38 -18.83 -48.09 -3.74
N GLY A 39 -19.30 -48.61 -4.89
CA GLY A 39 -19.43 -47.86 -6.14
C GLY A 39 -20.22 -46.56 -5.97
N ARG A 40 -21.42 -46.63 -5.37
CA ARG A 40 -22.24 -45.44 -5.09
C ARG A 40 -21.55 -44.42 -4.16
N THR A 41 -20.72 -44.89 -3.22
CA THR A 41 -20.00 -43.99 -2.31
C THR A 41 -18.85 -43.28 -3.03
N VAL A 42 -18.12 -44.00 -3.88
CA VAL A 42 -17.06 -43.45 -4.72
C VAL A 42 -17.65 -42.45 -5.71
N GLU A 43 -18.72 -42.80 -6.43
CA GLU A 43 -19.42 -41.91 -7.36
C GLU A 43 -19.86 -40.61 -6.67
N ARG A 44 -20.52 -40.70 -5.50
CA ARG A 44 -20.94 -39.52 -4.74
C ARG A 44 -19.77 -38.65 -4.25
N ARG A 45 -18.60 -39.23 -4.00
CA ARG A 45 -17.39 -38.48 -3.63
C ARG A 45 -16.80 -37.78 -4.85
N VAL A 46 -16.75 -38.46 -5.99
CA VAL A 46 -16.28 -37.90 -7.27
C VAL A 46 -17.18 -36.74 -7.72
N GLU A 47 -18.51 -36.88 -7.63
CA GLU A 47 -19.46 -35.81 -7.94
C GLU A 47 -19.25 -34.57 -7.07
N ARG A 48 -19.05 -34.74 -5.75
CA ARG A 48 -18.80 -33.65 -4.82
C ARG A 48 -17.47 -32.98 -5.08
N LEU A 49 -16.43 -33.76 -5.38
CA LEU A 49 -15.13 -33.24 -5.74
C LEU A 49 -15.22 -32.39 -7.03
N ALA A 50 -15.84 -32.92 -8.08
CA ALA A 50 -16.05 -32.21 -9.33
C ALA A 50 -16.87 -30.92 -9.14
N ALA A 51 -17.91 -30.96 -8.29
CA ALA A 51 -18.70 -29.76 -7.96
C ALA A 51 -17.87 -28.71 -7.21
N SER A 52 -17.08 -29.12 -6.21
CA SER A 52 -16.21 -28.22 -5.45
C SER A 52 -15.14 -27.55 -6.34
N ASP A 53 -14.54 -28.34 -7.24
CA ASP A 53 -13.52 -27.90 -8.20
C ASP A 53 -14.08 -26.92 -9.25
N ALA A 54 -15.24 -27.23 -9.83
CA ALA A 54 -15.97 -26.34 -10.72
C ALA A 54 -16.35 -25.01 -10.02
N GLY A 55 -16.74 -25.08 -8.74
CA GLY A 55 -16.91 -23.90 -7.91
C GLY A 55 -15.62 -23.06 -7.82
N MET A 56 -14.48 -23.70 -7.58
CA MET A 56 -13.22 -22.98 -7.50
C MET A 56 -12.87 -22.24 -8.81
N HIS A 57 -13.11 -22.87 -9.97
CA HIS A 57 -12.91 -22.24 -11.27
C HIS A 57 -13.79 -21.02 -11.50
N ILE A 58 -15.08 -21.11 -11.15
CA ILE A 58 -16.01 -19.97 -11.25
C ILE A 58 -15.55 -18.84 -10.32
N ALA A 59 -15.09 -19.15 -9.11
CA ALA A 59 -14.59 -18.14 -8.17
C ALA A 59 -13.34 -17.42 -8.70
N LEU A 60 -12.40 -18.16 -9.28
CA LEU A 60 -11.21 -17.57 -9.90
C LEU A 60 -11.59 -16.69 -11.09
N GLU A 61 -12.56 -17.10 -11.91
CA GLU A 61 -13.03 -16.27 -13.03
C GLU A 61 -13.77 -15.02 -12.55
N LYS A 62 -14.57 -15.11 -11.48
CA LYS A 62 -15.18 -13.93 -10.86
C LYS A 62 -14.14 -12.94 -10.33
N LEU A 63 -13.06 -13.46 -9.73
CA LEU A 63 -11.94 -12.63 -9.28
C LEU A 63 -11.16 -12.01 -10.45
N ARG A 64 -11.00 -12.75 -11.56
CA ARG A 64 -10.33 -12.28 -12.77
C ARG A 64 -11.12 -11.18 -13.47
N THR A 65 -12.43 -11.35 -13.56
CA THR A 65 -13.38 -10.41 -14.17
C THR A 65 -13.78 -9.26 -13.26
N LYS A 66 -13.27 -9.24 -12.02
CA LYS A 66 -13.59 -8.21 -11.00
C LYS A 66 -15.09 -8.15 -10.68
N SER A 67 -15.78 -9.29 -10.75
CA SER A 67 -17.19 -9.40 -10.39
C SER A 67 -17.40 -9.89 -8.95
N ALA A 68 -16.32 -10.18 -8.23
CA ALA A 68 -16.34 -10.51 -6.80
C ALA A 68 -14.99 -10.19 -6.15
N THR A 69 -14.98 -9.93 -4.84
CA THR A 69 -13.77 -9.51 -4.12
C THR A 69 -13.65 -10.16 -2.74
N CYS A 70 -12.40 -10.26 -2.28
CA CYS A 70 -12.03 -10.93 -1.05
C CYS A 70 -11.65 -9.89 0.00
N THR A 71 -12.28 -9.97 1.17
CA THR A 71 -11.98 -9.08 2.31
C THR A 71 -11.03 -9.74 3.29
N ALA A 72 -10.55 -8.99 4.29
CA ALA A 72 -9.71 -9.54 5.36
C ALA A 72 -10.46 -10.61 6.18
N THR A 73 -11.78 -10.50 6.29
CA THR A 73 -12.66 -11.53 6.88
C THR A 73 -13.18 -12.50 5.82
N PRO A 74 -13.54 -13.74 6.18
CA PRO A 74 -14.15 -14.68 5.24
C PRO A 74 -15.50 -14.17 4.71
N THR A 75 -15.56 -13.81 3.43
CA THR A 75 -16.80 -13.43 2.74
C THR A 75 -17.28 -14.54 1.84
N THR A 76 -18.60 -14.76 1.80
CA THR A 76 -19.19 -15.69 0.83
C THR A 76 -19.23 -15.00 -0.52
N LEU A 77 -18.46 -15.49 -1.49
CA LEU A 77 -18.44 -14.94 -2.85
C LEU A 77 -19.74 -15.26 -3.58
N TYR A 78 -20.20 -16.50 -3.47
CA TYR A 78 -21.49 -16.96 -3.99
C TYR A 78 -21.85 -18.35 -3.45
N VAL A 79 -23.10 -18.72 -3.69
CA VAL A 79 -23.63 -20.07 -3.51
C VAL A 79 -24.23 -20.52 -4.84
N ALA A 80 -23.92 -21.74 -5.27
CA ALA A 80 -24.43 -22.29 -6.53
C ALA A 80 -24.77 -23.77 -6.36
N THR A 81 -25.55 -24.31 -7.31
CA THR A 81 -25.79 -25.75 -7.42
C THR A 81 -25.06 -26.26 -8.65
N ILE A 82 -24.09 -27.16 -8.46
CA ILE A 82 -23.30 -27.77 -9.54
C ILE A 82 -23.45 -29.29 -9.41
N ASN A 83 -23.88 -29.98 -10.47
CA ASN A 83 -24.16 -31.42 -10.44
C ASN A 83 -25.12 -31.84 -9.31
N SER A 84 -26.16 -31.04 -9.05
CA SER A 84 -27.10 -31.24 -7.94
C SER A 84 -26.48 -31.22 -6.54
N LYS A 85 -25.27 -30.67 -6.40
CA LYS A 85 -24.58 -30.44 -5.11
C LYS A 85 -24.57 -28.95 -4.79
N SER A 86 -24.82 -28.59 -3.54
CA SER A 86 -24.72 -27.20 -3.10
C SER A 86 -23.25 -26.86 -2.87
N VAL A 87 -22.76 -25.83 -3.57
CA VAL A 87 -21.38 -25.36 -3.48
C VAL A 87 -21.38 -23.95 -2.92
N LYS A 88 -20.71 -23.76 -1.79
CA LYS A 88 -20.46 -22.44 -1.19
C LYS A 88 -18.98 -22.11 -1.34
N VAL A 89 -18.68 -20.98 -1.97
CA VAL A 89 -17.30 -20.48 -2.06
C VAL A 89 -17.14 -19.26 -1.17
N THR A 90 -16.20 -19.34 -0.23
CA THR A 90 -15.76 -18.22 0.59
C THR A 90 -14.36 -17.76 0.17
N CYS A 91 -14.10 -16.47 0.29
CA CYS A 91 -12.77 -15.91 0.07
C CYS A 91 -12.29 -15.11 1.28
N THR A 92 -10.98 -15.16 1.51
CA THR A 92 -10.32 -14.37 2.55
C THR A 92 -9.00 -13.83 1.98
N ARG A 93 -8.75 -12.55 2.12
CA ARG A 93 -7.47 -11.91 1.81
C ARG A 93 -6.48 -12.26 2.92
N THR A 94 -5.38 -12.95 2.57
CA THR A 94 -4.42 -13.50 3.55
C THR A 94 -3.10 -12.73 3.63
N ALA A 95 -2.73 -12.00 2.57
CA ALA A 95 -1.60 -11.06 2.60
C ALA A 95 -1.69 -10.09 1.41
N ILE A 96 -0.98 -8.97 1.49
CA ILE A 96 -0.60 -8.18 0.31
C ILE A 96 0.89 -8.45 0.11
N LEU A 97 1.26 -9.06 -1.02
CA LEU A 97 2.65 -9.37 -1.32
C LEU A 97 3.25 -8.24 -2.12
N SER A 98 3.70 -7.22 -1.41
CA SER A 98 4.68 -6.29 -1.95
C SER A 98 5.54 -5.80 -0.78
N SER A 99 6.83 -5.51 -1.01
CA SER A 99 7.73 -5.03 0.04
C SER A 99 7.22 -3.72 0.63
N GLU A 100 6.98 -3.70 1.94
CA GLU A 100 5.85 -2.98 2.56
C GLU A 100 6.01 -1.45 2.69
N ALA A 101 7.19 -0.87 2.83
CA ALA A 101 7.29 0.59 3.02
C ALA A 101 7.11 1.42 1.73
N ASN A 102 7.42 0.87 0.54
CA ASN A 102 7.28 1.57 -0.74
C ASN A 102 5.87 1.49 -1.35
N GLN A 103 4.86 1.12 -0.56
CA GLN A 103 3.46 1.02 -1.00
C GLN A 103 2.51 1.97 -0.31
N PHE A 104 2.94 2.54 0.81
CA PHE A 104 2.09 3.45 1.56
C PHE A 104 2.29 4.84 1.01
N ALA A 105 1.23 5.35 0.38
CA ALA A 105 1.12 6.75 0.01
C ALA A 105 1.21 7.64 1.25
N VAL A 106 0.54 7.21 2.32
CA VAL A 106 0.48 7.95 3.58
C VAL A 106 0.58 6.98 4.76
N VAL A 107 1.36 7.35 5.76
CA VAL A 107 1.46 6.72 7.08
C VAL A 107 1.28 7.83 8.12
N VAL A 108 0.15 7.79 8.83
CA VAL A 108 -0.14 8.70 9.95
C VAL A 108 0.13 7.96 11.26
N THR A 109 1.21 8.32 11.94
CA THR A 109 1.69 7.61 13.14
C THR A 109 0.98 8.04 14.43
N GLY A 110 0.34 9.21 14.45
CA GLY A 110 -0.25 9.80 15.65
C GLY A 110 0.74 10.19 16.75
N VAL A 111 2.06 10.02 16.53
CA VAL A 111 3.06 10.37 17.56
C VAL A 111 3.06 11.87 17.78
N GLY A 112 3.01 12.29 19.04
CA GLY A 112 2.95 13.71 19.40
C GLY A 112 1.56 14.34 19.26
N VAL A 113 0.54 13.57 18.84
CA VAL A 113 -0.86 14.02 18.82
C VAL A 113 -1.51 13.68 20.18
N PRO A 114 -2.14 14.65 20.87
CA PRO A 114 -2.84 14.42 22.13
C PRO A 114 -3.92 13.35 22.00
N SER A 115 -4.09 12.55 23.05
CA SER A 115 -5.16 11.55 23.11
C SER A 115 -6.54 12.21 22.86
N GLY A 116 -7.35 11.60 21.99
CA GLY A 116 -8.66 12.12 21.60
C GLY A 116 -8.64 13.14 20.46
N SER A 117 -7.48 13.62 20.01
CA SER A 117 -7.36 14.47 18.83
C SER A 117 -7.21 13.64 17.54
N ALA A 118 -7.71 14.16 16.43
CA ALA A 118 -7.55 13.51 15.12
C ALA A 118 -6.12 13.70 14.60
N SER A 119 -5.41 12.61 14.31
CA SER A 119 -4.10 12.65 13.64
C SER A 119 -4.23 12.75 12.11
N TRP A 120 -5.40 12.43 11.57
CA TRP A 120 -5.73 12.61 10.16
C TRP A 120 -6.95 13.50 10.02
N ILE A 121 -6.72 14.68 9.44
CA ILE A 121 -7.72 15.74 9.32
C ILE A 121 -7.94 16.01 7.84
N ALA A 122 -9.20 15.92 7.40
CA ALA A 122 -9.64 16.32 6.07
C ALA A 122 -10.72 17.40 6.23
N GLN A 123 -10.38 18.67 6.01
CA GLN A 123 -11.24 19.84 6.28
C GLN A 123 -11.33 20.79 5.07
N GLY A 124 -12.30 21.71 5.01
CA GLY A 124 -12.43 22.66 3.90
C GLY A 124 -13.84 22.74 3.29
N THR A 125 -13.98 23.41 2.14
CA THR A 125 -15.29 23.62 1.48
C THR A 125 -15.90 22.30 1.01
N ASN A 126 -17.19 22.14 1.29
CA ASN A 126 -17.96 20.94 0.94
C ASN A 126 -18.24 20.91 -0.57
N ASN A 127 -17.40 20.21 -1.33
CA ASN A 127 -17.81 19.75 -2.64
C ASN A 127 -17.65 18.24 -2.73
N SER A 128 -18.77 17.51 -2.63
CA SER A 128 -18.81 16.04 -2.72
C SER A 128 -18.31 15.51 -4.07
N SER A 129 -18.23 16.36 -5.10
CA SER A 129 -17.63 16.02 -6.40
C SER A 129 -16.10 16.10 -6.42
N GLN A 130 -15.45 16.51 -5.31
CA GLN A 130 -14.02 16.81 -5.24
C GLN A 130 -13.37 16.09 -4.04
N SER A 131 -13.37 14.76 -4.06
CA SER A 131 -12.68 13.95 -3.04
C SER A 131 -11.17 14.14 -3.11
N ARG A 132 -10.50 14.25 -1.95
CA ARG A 132 -9.03 14.18 -1.87
C ARG A 132 -8.58 12.82 -2.35
N GLN A 133 -7.71 12.76 -3.36
CA GLN A 133 -7.23 11.48 -3.89
C GLN A 133 -5.90 11.08 -3.24
N ILE A 134 -5.85 9.83 -2.78
CA ILE A 134 -4.62 9.22 -2.26
C ILE A 134 -4.37 7.93 -3.06
N GLY A 135 -3.33 7.93 -3.89
CA GLY A 135 -2.94 6.80 -4.74
C GLY A 135 -1.99 5.84 -4.04
N GLY A 136 -2.50 4.73 -3.53
CA GLY A 136 -1.73 3.72 -2.81
C GLY A 136 -2.24 3.46 -1.39
N ASN A 137 -1.57 2.60 -0.65
CA ASN A 137 -2.04 2.21 0.69
C ASN A 137 -1.92 3.39 1.66
N VAL A 138 -2.82 3.43 2.64
CA VAL A 138 -2.76 4.37 3.75
C VAL A 138 -2.63 3.58 5.03
N TYR A 139 -1.78 4.00 5.96
CA TYR A 139 -1.70 3.44 7.31
C TYR A 139 -2.03 4.53 8.33
N ILE A 140 -2.83 4.21 9.35
CA ILE A 140 -3.16 5.14 10.44
C ILE A 140 -3.07 4.42 11.77
N ALA A 141 -2.11 4.83 12.60
CA ALA A 141 -1.91 4.28 13.93
C ALA A 141 -3.04 4.63 14.91
N SER A 142 -3.69 5.77 14.72
CA SER A 142 -4.77 6.28 15.55
C SER A 142 -5.93 6.72 14.66
N PRO A 143 -6.82 5.79 14.27
CA PRO A 143 -7.93 6.08 13.39
C PRO A 143 -8.81 7.22 13.97
N PRO A 144 -9.13 8.29 13.23
CA PRO A 144 -10.04 9.32 13.70
C PRO A 144 -11.46 8.76 13.87
N ALA A 145 -12.28 9.43 14.70
CA ALA A 145 -13.69 9.05 14.87
C ALA A 145 -14.49 9.19 13.57
N ALA A 146 -14.19 10.22 12.78
CA ALA A 146 -14.76 10.46 11.47
C ALA A 146 -13.81 11.30 10.61
N LEU A 147 -14.05 11.31 9.30
CA LEU A 147 -13.46 12.29 8.39
C LEU A 147 -14.51 13.37 8.11
N ASP A 148 -14.17 14.64 8.31
CA ASP A 148 -15.12 15.74 8.09
C ASP A 148 -15.45 15.94 6.60
N LYS A 149 -14.56 15.52 5.70
CA LYS A 149 -14.69 15.68 4.25
C LYS A 149 -14.34 14.42 3.47
N PRO A 150 -14.86 14.26 2.24
CA PRO A 150 -14.57 13.11 1.39
C PRO A 150 -13.07 12.92 1.08
N VAL A 151 -12.60 11.71 1.32
CA VAL A 151 -11.29 11.19 0.93
C VAL A 151 -11.50 9.93 0.10
N ASN A 152 -10.80 9.83 -1.02
CA ASN A 152 -10.84 8.68 -1.91
C ASN A 152 -9.45 8.03 -2.00
N ILE A 153 -9.33 6.79 -1.53
CA ILE A 153 -8.11 6.01 -1.68
C ILE A 153 -8.18 5.25 -3.00
N THR A 154 -7.31 5.59 -3.95
CA THR A 154 -7.23 4.94 -5.25
C THR A 154 -6.10 3.91 -5.26
N ASN A 155 -6.35 2.72 -5.81
CA ASN A 155 -5.38 1.63 -5.92
C ASN A 155 -4.71 1.20 -4.60
N GLY A 156 -5.36 1.46 -3.45
CA GLY A 156 -4.81 1.13 -2.13
C GLY A 156 -5.87 0.78 -1.11
N ASP A 157 -5.42 0.15 -0.03
CA ASP A 157 -6.22 -0.17 1.14
C ASP A 157 -5.88 0.76 2.30
N LEU A 158 -6.81 0.92 3.24
CA LEU A 158 -6.55 1.59 4.50
C LEU A 158 -6.17 0.55 5.56
N TRP A 159 -5.00 0.72 6.15
CA TRP A 159 -4.45 -0.10 7.23
C TRP A 159 -4.53 0.62 8.57
N TYR A 160 -4.89 -0.11 9.62
CA TYR A 160 -4.93 0.41 11.00
C TYR A 160 -4.55 -0.70 12.01
N PRO A 161 -4.14 -0.35 13.24
CA PRO A 161 -3.92 -1.35 14.29
C PRO A 161 -5.19 -2.13 14.61
N ALA A 162 -5.07 -3.45 14.77
CA ALA A 162 -6.13 -4.27 15.33
C ALA A 162 -6.44 -3.81 16.77
N ALA A 163 -7.69 -3.97 17.20
CA ALA A 163 -8.07 -3.72 18.58
C ALA A 163 -7.27 -4.63 19.54
N GLY A 164 -7.21 -4.31 20.83
CA GLY A 164 -6.39 -5.06 21.81
C GLY A 164 -6.71 -6.56 21.94
N ASN A 165 -7.85 -7.01 21.40
CA ASN A 165 -8.23 -8.43 21.29
C ASN A 165 -7.82 -9.08 19.95
N GLY A 166 -7.04 -8.39 19.12
CA GLY A 166 -6.67 -8.81 17.76
C GLY A 166 -7.80 -8.72 16.73
N ALA A 167 -8.99 -8.24 17.11
CA ALA A 167 -10.12 -8.13 16.20
C ALA A 167 -10.00 -6.90 15.30
N CYS A 168 -10.45 -7.08 14.07
CA CYS A 168 -10.47 -6.05 13.03
C CYS A 168 -11.89 -5.55 12.92
N VAL A 169 -12.12 -4.36 13.47
CA VAL A 169 -13.42 -3.70 13.40
C VAL A 169 -13.30 -2.59 12.38
N ASP A 170 -14.03 -2.71 11.28
CA ASP A 170 -14.05 -1.70 10.24
C ASP A 170 -14.60 -0.39 10.80
N PRO A 171 -13.84 0.73 10.74
CA PRO A 171 -14.21 1.99 11.38
C PRO A 171 -15.37 2.73 10.69
N SER A 172 -15.94 2.17 9.60
CA SER A 172 -17.13 2.65 8.89
C SER A 172 -17.17 4.18 8.69
N TRP A 173 -16.14 4.78 8.10
CA TRP A 173 -16.10 6.22 7.84
C TRP A 173 -16.92 6.60 6.61
N SER A 174 -18.02 7.35 6.82
CA SER A 174 -18.95 7.75 5.76
C SER A 174 -18.34 8.61 4.65
N ASN A 175 -17.22 9.30 4.94
CA ASN A 175 -16.51 10.16 4.01
C ASN A 175 -15.22 9.51 3.47
N LEU A 176 -15.02 8.21 3.69
CA LEU A 176 -13.94 7.46 3.05
C LEU A 176 -14.51 6.57 1.94
N THR A 177 -14.01 6.76 0.73
CA THR A 177 -14.28 5.87 -0.39
C THR A 177 -13.01 5.19 -0.87
N PHE A 178 -13.17 4.08 -1.57
CA PHE A 178 -12.07 3.38 -2.21
C PHE A 178 -12.33 3.26 -3.71
N SER A 179 -11.26 3.26 -4.51
CA SER A 179 -11.33 3.04 -5.94
C SER A 179 -10.26 2.04 -6.41
N PRO A 180 -10.63 0.95 -7.11
CA PRO A 180 -12.00 0.52 -7.38
C PRO A 180 -12.67 0.02 -6.09
N ALA A 181 -13.94 0.40 -5.87
CA ALA A 181 -14.64 0.25 -4.59
C ALA A 181 -14.89 -1.20 -4.17
N ASP A 182 -14.95 -2.11 -5.14
CA ASP A 182 -15.11 -3.54 -4.92
C ASP A 182 -13.80 -4.16 -4.42
N GLU A 183 -12.63 -3.73 -4.89
CA GLU A 183 -11.36 -4.42 -4.62
C GLU A 183 -10.58 -3.94 -3.39
N ARG A 184 -11.02 -2.84 -2.79
CA ARG A 184 -10.28 -2.07 -1.80
C ARG A 184 -11.10 -1.83 -0.55
N GLY A 185 -10.42 -1.65 0.58
CA GLY A 185 -11.12 -1.38 1.81
C GLY A 185 -10.21 -1.30 3.02
N PHE A 186 -10.82 -1.64 4.15
CA PHE A 186 -10.20 -1.68 5.46
C PHE A 186 -9.34 -2.95 5.63
N ASN A 187 -8.16 -2.77 6.23
CA ASN A 187 -7.25 -3.81 6.68
C ASN A 187 -6.75 -3.44 8.06
N CYS A 188 -6.58 -4.44 8.90
CA CYS A 188 -6.00 -4.29 10.22
C CYS A 188 -4.63 -4.99 10.27
N THR A 189 -3.83 -4.64 11.26
CA THR A 189 -2.57 -5.34 11.55
C THR A 189 -2.27 -5.33 13.05
N THR A 190 -1.64 -6.38 13.56
CA THR A 190 -1.13 -6.42 14.93
C THR A 190 0.25 -5.77 15.06
N SER A 191 0.90 -5.46 13.93
CA SER A 191 2.21 -4.81 13.91
C SER A 191 2.08 -3.32 14.22
N THR A 192 2.99 -2.81 15.04
CA THR A 192 3.11 -1.37 15.27
C THR A 192 3.67 -0.65 14.05
N TRP A 193 3.40 0.64 13.93
CA TRP A 193 3.92 1.44 12.82
C TRP A 193 5.46 1.44 12.79
N GLN A 194 6.13 1.46 13.95
CA GLN A 194 7.59 1.43 14.03
C GLN A 194 8.17 0.14 13.47
N THR A 195 7.45 -0.98 13.63
CA THR A 195 7.85 -2.27 13.07
C THR A 195 7.64 -2.32 11.56
N MET A 196 6.54 -1.77 11.07
CA MET A 196 6.21 -1.76 9.64
C MET A 196 7.03 -0.74 8.85
N PHE A 197 7.37 0.37 9.48
CA PHE A 197 8.06 1.51 8.89
C PHE A 197 9.29 1.82 9.75
N PRO A 198 10.43 1.16 9.50
CA PRO A 198 11.66 1.48 10.19
C PRO A 198 12.21 2.84 9.72
N VAL A 199 12.98 3.50 10.60
CA VAL A 199 13.66 4.75 10.28
C VAL A 199 14.53 4.55 9.03
N PRO A 200 14.43 5.44 8.02
CA PRO A 200 15.23 5.32 6.81
C PRO A 200 16.71 5.49 7.12
N LEU A 201 17.56 4.78 6.37
CA LEU A 201 18.99 5.01 6.43
C LEU A 201 19.30 6.39 5.83
N LEU A 202 19.93 7.25 6.63
CA LEU A 202 20.33 8.58 6.19
C LEU A 202 21.81 8.59 5.77
N PRO A 203 22.20 9.46 4.82
CA PRO A 203 23.61 9.74 4.57
C PRO A 203 24.29 10.31 5.83
N ALA A 204 25.61 10.31 5.86
CA ALA A 204 26.33 11.00 6.92
C ALA A 204 26.02 12.51 6.90
N PRO A 205 25.93 13.19 8.06
CA PRO A 205 25.75 14.62 8.13
C PRO A 205 26.81 15.35 7.31
N PRO A 206 26.41 16.32 6.48
CA PRO A 206 27.40 17.17 5.82
C PRO A 206 28.18 17.95 6.89
N VAL A 207 29.44 18.27 6.59
CA VAL A 207 30.31 19.05 7.50
C VAL A 207 30.58 20.47 6.98
N ILE A 208 30.25 20.75 5.72
CA ILE A 208 30.51 22.04 5.09
C ILE A 208 29.42 23.02 5.51
N ALA A 209 29.77 24.06 6.25
CA ALA A 209 28.87 25.15 6.57
C ALA A 209 28.51 25.96 5.30
N ARG A 210 27.24 26.37 5.19
CA ARG A 210 26.71 27.15 4.08
C ARG A 210 26.05 28.42 4.61
N GLY A 211 26.25 29.51 3.86
CA GLY A 211 25.58 30.78 4.12
C GLY A 211 24.12 30.77 3.65
N ALA A 212 23.31 31.61 4.27
CA ALA A 212 21.88 31.72 3.99
C ALA A 212 21.55 32.32 2.61
N SER A 213 22.44 33.07 1.97
CA SER A 213 22.10 33.85 0.76
C SER A 213 22.21 33.09 -0.56
N GLY A 214 22.77 31.88 -0.58
CA GLY A 214 23.08 31.18 -1.84
C GLY A 214 24.06 31.95 -2.73
N VAL A 215 24.18 31.52 -4.00
CA VAL A 215 24.97 32.21 -5.03
C VAL A 215 24.08 32.47 -6.23
N THR A 216 23.84 33.73 -6.57
CA THR A 216 23.05 34.10 -7.74
C THR A 216 23.90 34.00 -9.01
N ASP A 217 23.42 33.26 -9.99
CA ASP A 217 24.07 33.14 -11.30
C ASP A 217 23.73 34.32 -12.23
N SER A 218 24.32 34.33 -13.42
CA SER A 218 24.11 35.40 -14.42
C SER A 218 22.67 35.49 -14.95
N ASN A 219 21.86 34.44 -14.75
CA ASN A 219 20.46 34.38 -15.19
C ASN A 219 19.49 34.78 -14.08
N GLY A 220 20.00 35.18 -12.91
CA GLY A 220 19.18 35.56 -11.75
C GLY A 220 18.68 34.38 -10.93
N CYS A 221 19.15 33.15 -11.18
CA CYS A 221 18.84 32.01 -10.33
C CYS A 221 19.73 32.02 -9.09
N THR A 222 19.14 31.90 -7.91
CA THR A 222 19.92 31.74 -6.67
C THR A 222 20.16 30.26 -6.39
N VAL A 223 21.42 29.84 -6.45
CA VAL A 223 21.85 28.46 -6.28
C VAL A 223 22.33 28.22 -4.85
N PHE A 224 21.75 27.23 -4.20
CA PHE A 224 22.13 26.72 -2.89
C PHE A 224 22.90 25.41 -3.07
N GLN A 225 23.93 25.21 -2.24
CA GLN A 225 24.81 24.05 -2.31
C GLN A 225 24.61 23.14 -1.09
N PRO A 226 24.76 21.81 -1.24
CA PRO A 226 24.63 20.87 -0.12
C PRO A 226 25.57 21.23 1.02
N GLY A 227 25.10 21.06 2.26
CA GLY A 227 25.85 21.46 3.45
C GLY A 227 24.99 21.64 4.70
N VAL A 228 25.60 22.22 5.74
CA VAL A 228 24.95 22.58 7.00
C VAL A 228 24.54 24.04 6.95
N TYR A 229 23.28 24.30 7.29
CA TYR A 229 22.69 25.63 7.37
C TYR A 229 22.28 25.88 8.82
N THR A 230 22.90 26.88 9.43
CA THR A 230 22.58 27.37 10.79
C THR A 230 21.71 28.62 10.78
N SER A 231 21.23 29.02 9.60
CA SER A 231 20.23 30.06 9.41
C SER A 231 19.35 29.68 8.21
N PRO A 232 18.06 30.09 8.19
CA PRO A 232 17.18 29.80 7.08
C PRO A 232 17.74 30.35 5.75
N PRO A 233 17.80 29.55 4.67
CA PRO A 233 18.04 30.06 3.32
C PRO A 233 17.11 31.24 3.00
N ILE A 234 17.68 32.30 2.45
CA ILE A 234 16.97 33.53 2.06
C ILE A 234 16.41 33.30 0.67
N ILE A 235 15.12 33.01 0.59
CA ILE A 235 14.37 32.87 -0.65
C ILE A 235 13.68 34.21 -0.94
N GLY A 236 14.24 35.00 -1.86
CA GLY A 236 13.73 36.32 -2.17
C GLY A 236 12.36 36.27 -2.86
N SER A 237 11.48 37.22 -2.56
CA SER A 237 10.23 37.38 -3.33
C SER A 237 10.54 37.75 -4.80
N GLY A 238 9.83 37.14 -5.74
CA GLY A 238 10.03 37.29 -7.18
C GLY A 238 11.26 36.56 -7.73
N THR A 239 11.85 35.64 -6.96
CA THR A 239 13.06 34.91 -7.38
C THR A 239 12.79 33.45 -7.72
N GLN A 240 13.70 32.86 -8.51
CA GLN A 240 13.78 31.42 -8.74
C GLN A 240 15.06 30.89 -8.11
N ASN A 241 14.94 29.77 -7.42
CA ASN A 241 15.98 29.26 -6.55
C ASN A 241 16.21 27.79 -6.87
N PHE A 242 17.47 27.39 -6.87
CA PHE A 242 17.85 26.03 -7.16
C PHE A 242 18.71 25.46 -6.03
N PHE A 243 18.29 24.34 -5.45
CA PHE A 243 19.10 23.58 -4.50
C PHE A 243 19.78 22.46 -5.29
N ALA A 244 21.10 22.57 -5.45
CA ALA A 244 21.88 21.57 -6.17
C ALA A 244 21.73 20.17 -5.52
N PRO A 245 21.78 19.07 -6.30
CA PRO A 245 21.60 17.73 -5.74
C PRO A 245 22.55 17.42 -4.58
N GLY A 246 22.03 16.74 -3.54
CA GLY A 246 22.81 16.36 -2.37
C GLY A 246 22.07 16.50 -1.04
N THR A 247 22.83 16.37 0.05
CA THR A 247 22.30 16.39 1.43
C THR A 247 22.41 17.78 2.05
N TYR A 248 21.29 18.27 2.58
CA TYR A 248 21.16 19.52 3.29
C TYR A 248 20.78 19.24 4.73
N TYR A 249 21.52 19.81 5.68
CA TYR A 249 21.18 19.76 7.09
C TYR A 249 20.78 21.15 7.58
N PHE A 250 19.51 21.32 7.89
CA PHE A 250 18.94 22.56 8.42
C PHE A 250 18.86 22.45 9.95
N HIS A 251 19.70 23.19 10.65
CA HIS A 251 19.73 23.22 12.11
C HIS A 251 19.77 24.66 12.60
N PHE A 252 18.59 25.26 12.61
CA PHE A 252 18.36 26.64 13.03
C PHE A 252 16.97 26.74 13.64
N ASP A 253 16.68 27.89 14.24
CA ASP A 253 15.34 28.23 14.68
C ASP A 253 14.55 28.97 13.59
N GLY A 254 13.31 28.55 13.37
CA GLY A 254 12.42 29.15 12.36
C GLY A 254 12.24 28.29 11.11
N ARG A 255 11.87 28.91 9.99
CA ARG A 255 11.40 28.18 8.81
C ARG A 255 12.01 28.74 7.53
N ILE A 256 12.24 27.87 6.56
CA ILE A 256 12.47 28.28 5.18
C ILE A 256 11.14 28.82 4.66
N SER A 257 11.05 30.13 4.47
CA SER A 257 9.86 30.78 3.92
C SER A 257 10.00 30.88 2.41
N ILE A 258 9.05 30.29 1.69
CA ILE A 258 8.96 30.34 0.23
C ILE A 258 7.72 31.18 -0.09
N LYS A 259 7.93 32.46 -0.39
CA LYS A 259 6.85 33.41 -0.64
C LYS A 259 7.05 34.09 -1.98
N ASN A 260 6.05 34.02 -2.85
CA ASN A 260 6.12 34.58 -4.21
C ASN A 260 7.42 34.18 -4.93
N ALA A 261 7.83 32.92 -4.79
CA ALA A 261 9.12 32.43 -5.24
C ALA A 261 9.00 30.97 -5.66
N LEU A 262 9.89 30.55 -6.56
CA LEU A 262 10.00 29.16 -6.99
C LEU A 262 11.30 28.56 -6.43
N VAL A 263 11.21 27.37 -5.85
CA VAL A 263 12.33 26.57 -5.36
C VAL A 263 12.29 25.20 -6.04
N ILE A 264 13.36 24.85 -6.75
CA ILE A 264 13.57 23.51 -7.30
C ILE A 264 14.80 22.90 -6.62
N GLY A 265 14.64 21.72 -6.04
CA GLY A 265 15.72 20.97 -5.40
C GLY A 265 16.04 19.69 -6.16
N GLY A 266 17.25 19.62 -6.70
CA GLY A 266 17.70 18.50 -7.51
C GLY A 266 17.21 18.56 -8.96
N VAL A 267 17.45 17.49 -9.70
CA VAL A 267 17.16 17.32 -11.12
C VAL A 267 16.48 15.98 -11.36
N THR A 268 15.84 15.84 -12.51
CA THR A 268 15.23 14.58 -12.92
C THR A 268 16.28 13.48 -13.05
N GLY A 269 15.94 12.30 -12.53
CA GLY A 269 16.77 11.12 -12.63
C GLY A 269 16.88 10.62 -14.07
N GLN A 270 18.10 10.26 -14.50
CA GLN A 270 18.30 9.65 -15.81
C GLN A 270 18.03 8.13 -15.78
N SER A 271 17.54 7.58 -16.89
CA SER A 271 17.35 6.14 -17.08
C SER A 271 18.70 5.40 -17.08
N GLY A 272 18.78 4.27 -16.38
CA GLY A 272 19.97 3.40 -16.39
C GLY A 272 20.96 3.60 -15.23
N LEU A 273 20.79 4.62 -14.38
CA LEU A 273 21.73 4.96 -13.29
C LEU A 273 21.22 4.60 -11.88
N GLY A 274 20.31 3.63 -11.75
CA GLY A 274 19.76 3.24 -10.44
C GLY A 274 18.71 4.22 -9.86
N SER A 275 18.33 5.25 -10.63
CA SER A 275 17.25 6.18 -10.30
C SER A 275 15.91 5.45 -10.13
N SER A 276 15.22 5.72 -9.02
CA SER A 276 13.85 5.26 -8.79
C SER A 276 12.94 5.72 -9.95
N PRO A 277 11.93 4.96 -10.39
CA PRO A 277 10.93 5.44 -11.34
C PRO A 277 10.33 6.80 -10.98
N VAL A 278 10.18 7.07 -9.67
CA VAL A 278 9.67 8.36 -9.15
C VAL A 278 10.63 9.51 -9.39
N ALA A 279 11.94 9.24 -9.35
CA ALA A 279 12.95 10.25 -9.63
C ALA A 279 12.93 10.68 -11.11
N ARG A 280 12.28 9.91 -12.00
CA ARG A 280 12.23 10.17 -13.44
C ARG A 280 10.97 10.92 -13.89
N THR A 281 10.06 11.25 -12.97
CA THR A 281 8.92 12.10 -13.30
C THR A 281 9.46 13.47 -13.77
N PRO A 282 8.95 14.02 -14.90
CA PRO A 282 9.30 15.36 -15.34
C PRO A 282 9.02 16.41 -14.26
N THR A 283 9.68 17.56 -14.39
CA THR A 283 9.44 18.70 -13.50
C THR A 283 8.01 19.21 -13.68
N THR A 284 7.34 19.48 -12.57
CA THR A 284 6.00 20.08 -12.54
C THR A 284 6.10 21.60 -12.67
N PHE A 285 7.10 22.23 -12.04
CA PHE A 285 7.33 23.67 -12.15
C PHE A 285 8.48 23.98 -13.10
N THR A 286 8.26 24.90 -14.04
CA THR A 286 9.33 25.32 -14.98
C THR A 286 10.08 26.51 -14.43
N SER A 287 11.42 26.42 -14.34
CA SER A 287 12.29 27.51 -13.93
C SER A 287 13.23 27.95 -15.06
N PRO A 288 12.83 28.91 -15.91
CA PRO A 288 13.70 29.43 -16.97
C PRO A 288 14.99 30.07 -16.43
N TRP A 289 14.95 30.70 -15.25
CA TRP A 289 16.11 31.39 -14.69
C TRP A 289 17.14 30.38 -14.18
N CYS A 290 16.70 29.24 -13.62
CA CYS A 290 17.59 28.20 -13.13
C CYS A 290 17.96 27.13 -14.17
N ALA A 291 17.58 27.30 -15.44
CA ALA A 291 17.82 26.30 -16.48
C ALA A 291 19.32 25.97 -16.66
N SER A 292 20.20 26.97 -16.57
CA SER A 292 21.67 26.81 -16.59
C SER A 292 22.17 25.94 -15.44
N ALA A 293 21.75 26.25 -14.22
CA ALA A 293 22.16 25.54 -13.02
C ALA A 293 21.64 24.08 -13.00
N ILE A 294 20.39 23.88 -13.42
CA ILE A 294 19.77 22.56 -13.58
C ILE A 294 20.51 21.73 -14.63
N ALA A 295 20.83 22.32 -15.79
CA ALA A 295 21.59 21.64 -16.83
C ALA A 295 23.01 21.26 -16.38
N ALA A 296 23.71 22.17 -15.68
CA ALA A 296 25.02 21.90 -15.11
C ALA A 296 24.99 20.76 -14.10
N ALA A 297 23.99 20.73 -13.21
CA ALA A 297 23.79 19.65 -12.25
C ALA A 297 23.49 18.31 -12.93
N THR A 298 22.73 18.33 -14.03
CA THR A 298 22.40 17.13 -14.82
C THR A 298 23.64 16.53 -15.50
N ASN A 299 24.56 17.38 -15.96
CA ASN A 299 25.76 16.96 -16.70
C ASN A 299 26.96 16.59 -15.80
N GLY A 300 26.88 16.87 -14.49
CA GLY A 300 27.99 16.76 -13.54
C GLY A 300 28.43 15.34 -13.13
N ALA A 301 28.05 14.28 -13.85
CA ALA A 301 28.47 12.88 -13.65
C ALA A 301 28.20 12.24 -12.27
N ALA A 302 27.51 12.90 -11.33
CA ALA A 302 27.15 12.30 -10.05
C ALA A 302 25.81 11.53 -10.14
N PRO A 303 25.68 10.34 -9.53
CA PRO A 303 24.42 9.59 -9.47
C PRO A 303 23.36 10.28 -8.59
N ASN A 304 23.70 11.41 -7.96
CA ASN A 304 22.82 12.15 -7.07
C ASN A 304 21.97 13.11 -7.89
N THR A 305 20.76 12.66 -8.23
CA THR A 305 19.82 13.48 -9.00
C THR A 305 18.96 14.34 -8.07
N GLY A 306 18.60 13.86 -6.88
CA GLY A 306 17.73 14.60 -5.96
C GLY A 306 18.42 15.28 -4.78
N VAL A 307 17.58 15.80 -3.89
CA VAL A 307 18.02 16.42 -2.62
C VAL A 307 17.46 15.65 -1.43
N SER A 308 18.20 15.65 -0.32
CA SER A 308 17.71 15.20 0.98
C SER A 308 17.82 16.35 1.98
N TRP A 309 16.68 16.92 2.34
CA TRP A 309 16.54 18.00 3.31
C TRP A 309 16.26 17.41 4.69
N ILE A 310 17.23 17.52 5.57
CA ILE A 310 17.18 16.97 6.92
C ILE A 310 17.05 18.12 7.91
N PHE A 311 15.96 18.13 8.66
CA PHE A 311 15.60 19.19 9.59
C PHE A 311 15.85 18.74 11.04
N GLY A 312 16.69 19.48 11.76
CA GLY A 312 16.90 19.33 13.20
C GLY A 312 16.63 20.63 13.96
N GLY A 313 16.44 20.55 15.28
CA GLY A 313 15.98 21.70 16.08
C GLY A 313 14.57 22.12 15.68
N SER A 314 14.25 23.41 15.70
CA SER A 314 12.92 23.93 15.34
C SER A 314 12.78 24.31 13.85
N SER A 315 13.65 23.78 12.99
CA SER A 315 13.65 24.08 11.56
C SER A 315 12.50 23.41 10.81
N GLY A 316 11.91 24.13 9.84
CA GLY A 316 10.85 23.62 8.97
C GLY A 316 10.68 24.42 7.67
N ILE A 317 9.59 24.18 6.95
CA ILE A 317 9.29 24.76 5.64
C ILE A 317 7.92 25.44 5.70
N ALA A 318 7.85 26.72 5.36
CA ALA A 318 6.62 27.46 5.14
C ALA A 318 6.52 27.82 3.66
N ILE A 319 5.46 27.37 3.00
CA ILE A 319 5.14 27.75 1.63
C ILE A 319 4.00 28.75 1.73
N ASP A 320 4.38 30.02 1.67
CA ASP A 320 3.50 31.17 1.79
C ASP A 320 2.87 31.52 0.43
N PRO A 321 1.90 32.46 0.36
CA PRO A 321 1.20 32.76 -0.88
C PRO A 321 2.11 33.01 -2.09
N ASN A 322 1.77 32.35 -3.20
CA ASN A 322 2.49 32.21 -4.46
C ASN A 322 3.88 31.55 -4.35
N GLY A 323 4.13 30.80 -3.29
CA GLY A 323 5.34 29.99 -3.12
C GLY A 323 5.22 28.63 -3.80
N GLN A 324 6.27 28.19 -4.49
CA GLN A 324 6.31 26.89 -5.17
C GLN A 324 7.59 26.13 -4.78
N LEU A 325 7.44 24.86 -4.41
CA LEU A 325 8.52 23.98 -4.00
C LEU A 325 8.44 22.65 -4.76
N GLU A 326 9.51 22.27 -5.44
CA GLU A 326 9.64 20.95 -6.05
C GLU A 326 10.97 20.29 -5.64
N LEU A 327 10.91 19.09 -5.07
CA LEU A 327 12.06 18.34 -4.58
C LEU A 327 12.17 16.97 -5.25
N PHE A 328 13.24 16.77 -6.01
CA PHE A 328 13.55 15.50 -6.64
C PHE A 328 14.08 14.47 -5.64
N ALA A 329 13.75 13.19 -5.87
CA ALA A 329 14.13 12.08 -5.01
C ALA A 329 15.65 11.85 -5.06
N PRO A 330 16.35 11.72 -3.91
CA PRO A 330 17.74 11.30 -3.90
C PRO A 330 17.87 9.86 -4.44
N PRO A 331 19.06 9.47 -4.94
CA PRO A 331 19.27 8.11 -5.42
C PRO A 331 19.07 7.11 -4.30
N ARG A 332 18.66 5.90 -4.68
CA ARG A 332 18.43 4.83 -3.72
C ARG A 332 19.74 4.35 -3.14
N LEU A 333 19.92 4.52 -1.83
CA LEU A 333 20.97 3.83 -1.09
C LEU A 333 20.62 2.33 -1.07
N VAL A 334 21.54 1.49 -1.53
CA VAL A 334 21.30 0.10 -1.93
C VAL A 334 20.82 -0.80 -0.75
N ALA A 335 20.07 -1.86 -1.09
CA ALA A 335 19.79 -3.09 -0.31
C ALA A 335 18.66 -3.14 0.73
N LEU A 336 17.91 -2.08 1.03
CA LEU A 336 16.76 -2.15 1.96
C LEU A 336 15.46 -1.61 1.37
N PRO A 337 14.28 -2.05 1.85
CA PRO A 337 12.97 -1.55 1.42
C PRO A 337 12.67 -0.13 1.93
N ALA A 338 13.68 0.67 2.30
CA ALA A 338 13.48 1.99 2.87
C ALA A 338 12.99 3.01 1.82
N ILE A 339 12.15 3.92 2.29
CA ILE A 339 11.78 5.16 1.60
C ILE A 339 13.08 5.92 1.29
N ASN A 340 13.17 6.57 0.12
CA ASN A 340 14.26 7.51 -0.21
C ASN A 340 13.80 8.93 0.10
N PRO A 341 14.04 9.47 1.31
CA PRO A 341 13.38 10.70 1.71
C PRO A 341 14.06 11.94 1.12
N SER A 342 13.26 12.76 0.45
CA SER A 342 13.66 14.14 0.12
C SER A 342 13.51 15.07 1.31
N ILE A 343 12.63 14.75 2.27
CA ILE A 343 12.45 15.51 3.51
C ILE A 343 12.53 14.55 4.69
N VAL A 344 13.31 14.91 5.71
CA VAL A 344 13.48 14.14 6.93
C VAL A 344 13.42 15.04 8.15
N ALA A 345 12.63 14.66 9.14
CA ALA A 345 12.64 15.20 10.49
C ALA A 345 12.65 14.03 11.48
N LEU A 346 13.68 13.96 12.31
CA LEU A 346 13.88 12.84 13.24
C LEU A 346 13.28 13.13 14.61
N GLN A 347 12.73 12.10 15.25
CA GLN A 347 12.18 12.21 16.62
C GLN A 347 13.27 12.16 17.70
N SER A 348 14.41 11.54 17.36
CA SER A 348 15.54 11.33 18.27
C SER A 348 16.84 11.53 17.50
N THR A 349 17.92 11.81 18.23
CA THR A 349 19.26 11.86 17.65
C THR A 349 19.57 10.54 16.96
N SER A 350 19.87 10.58 15.66
CA SER A 350 20.22 9.40 14.86
C SER A 350 21.14 9.80 13.72
N GLY A 351 22.15 8.97 13.44
CA GLY A 351 23.09 9.21 12.34
C GLY A 351 23.87 10.53 12.45
N GLY A 352 23.98 11.13 13.65
CA GLY A 352 24.63 12.44 13.85
C GLY A 352 23.75 13.66 13.57
N TYR A 353 22.47 13.47 13.26
CA TYR A 353 21.50 14.55 13.14
C TYR A 353 20.77 14.78 14.46
N ALA A 354 20.52 16.04 14.81
CA ALA A 354 19.71 16.40 15.97
C ALA A 354 18.22 16.10 15.71
N PRO A 355 17.43 15.77 16.75
CA PRO A 355 15.99 15.64 16.60
C PRO A 355 15.37 16.96 16.16
N ASN A 356 14.29 16.87 15.38
CA ASN A 356 13.42 18.00 15.11
C ASN A 356 12.45 18.19 16.29
N THR A 357 12.27 19.43 16.72
CA THR A 357 11.46 19.80 17.88
C THR A 357 10.12 20.42 17.49
N LEU A 358 9.83 20.59 16.19
CA LEU A 358 8.47 20.92 15.74
C LEU A 358 7.57 19.71 16.01
N GLY A 359 6.55 19.87 16.84
CA GLY A 359 5.66 18.76 17.19
C GLY A 359 4.62 18.43 16.11
N SER A 360 3.84 17.38 16.36
CA SER A 360 2.60 17.11 15.63
C SER A 360 1.45 18.03 16.01
N VAL A 361 1.65 18.87 17.03
CA VAL A 361 0.76 19.96 17.42
C VAL A 361 1.55 21.25 17.49
N GLY A 362 0.93 22.35 17.06
CA GLY A 362 1.57 23.66 16.96
C GLY A 362 2.08 23.92 15.55
N THR A 363 3.33 24.36 15.43
CA THR A 363 3.94 24.70 14.14
C THR A 363 4.24 23.43 13.33
N PRO A 364 3.68 23.27 12.12
CA PRO A 364 3.95 22.09 11.30
C PRO A 364 5.36 22.14 10.70
N LEU A 365 5.92 20.96 10.39
CA LEU A 365 7.18 20.85 9.65
C LEU A 365 7.02 21.40 8.23
N ILE A 366 5.92 21.05 7.56
CA ILE A 366 5.55 21.56 6.24
C ILE A 366 4.20 22.24 6.41
N ASP A 367 4.14 23.52 6.07
CA ASP A 367 2.91 24.30 6.09
C ASP A 367 2.75 25.00 4.76
N LEU A 368 1.80 24.52 3.98
CA LEU A 368 1.32 25.18 2.80
C LEU A 368 0.20 26.12 3.23
N GLN A 369 0.41 27.43 3.10
CA GLN A 369 -0.61 28.43 3.40
C GLN A 369 -1.60 28.56 2.24
N GLU A 370 -2.63 29.38 2.43
CA GLU A 370 -3.65 29.60 1.41
C GLU A 370 -3.17 30.60 0.35
N GLY A 371 -3.14 30.18 -0.91
CA GLY A 371 -2.83 31.05 -2.03
C GLY A 371 -3.17 30.42 -3.37
N SER A 372 -3.27 31.27 -4.41
CA SER A 372 -3.81 30.87 -5.71
C SER A 372 -2.88 29.98 -6.54
N ASN A 373 -1.57 30.06 -6.31
CA ASN A 373 -0.53 29.40 -7.11
C ASN A 373 0.46 28.59 -6.25
N ASP A 374 0.11 28.35 -4.99
CA ASP A 374 1.00 27.76 -4.00
C ASP A 374 1.22 26.29 -4.35
N GLY A 375 2.42 25.77 -4.23
CA GLY A 375 2.69 24.43 -4.75
C GLY A 375 3.75 23.69 -3.98
N ILE A 376 3.51 22.41 -3.74
CA ILE A 376 4.52 21.47 -3.25
C ILE A 376 4.48 20.18 -4.08
N VAL A 377 5.64 19.79 -4.59
CA VAL A 377 5.85 18.52 -5.29
C VAL A 377 7.07 17.85 -4.68
N VAL A 378 6.90 16.68 -4.09
CA VAL A 378 7.99 15.90 -3.50
C VAL A 378 8.04 14.55 -4.19
N HIS A 379 9.08 14.36 -5.00
CA HIS A 379 9.31 13.09 -5.70
C HIS A 379 9.88 12.05 -4.73
N GLY A 380 10.74 12.46 -3.80
CA GLY A 380 11.19 11.56 -2.74
C GLY A 380 10.10 11.32 -1.70
N GLY A 381 10.44 10.52 -0.68
CA GLY A 381 9.55 10.39 0.46
C GLY A 381 9.70 11.53 1.46
N VAL A 382 8.75 11.62 2.36
CA VAL A 382 8.80 12.50 3.53
C VAL A 382 8.78 11.62 4.77
N TRP A 383 9.81 11.75 5.60
CA TRP A 383 9.93 11.04 6.87
C TRP A 383 9.91 12.01 8.03
N ALA A 384 8.76 12.16 8.69
CA ALA A 384 8.57 13.11 9.78
C ALA A 384 7.58 12.58 10.84
N PRO A 385 7.84 11.39 11.43
CA PRO A 385 6.82 10.66 12.16
C PRO A 385 6.33 11.32 13.46
N ALA A 386 6.96 12.39 14.00
CA ALA A 386 6.44 13.17 15.15
C ALA A 386 6.09 14.62 14.78
N ASN A 387 5.97 14.92 13.49
CA ASN A 387 5.70 16.28 13.04
C ASN A 387 4.34 16.35 12.34
N ALA A 388 3.82 17.56 12.21
CA ALA A 388 2.64 17.83 11.40
C ALA A 388 3.02 18.26 9.99
N VAL A 389 2.21 17.83 9.02
CA VAL A 389 2.18 18.37 7.65
C VAL A 389 0.80 18.98 7.42
N ASN A 390 0.78 20.28 7.15
CA ASN A 390 -0.41 21.03 6.79
C ASN A 390 -0.35 21.37 5.30
N LEU A 391 -1.32 20.87 4.54
CA LEU A 391 -1.40 21.10 3.11
C LEU A 391 -2.34 22.24 2.73
N GLY A 392 -2.89 22.96 3.71
CA GLY A 392 -3.62 24.21 3.48
C GLY A 392 -4.69 24.14 2.39
N ASN A 393 -5.07 25.31 1.87
CA ASN A 393 -6.13 25.43 0.88
C ASN A 393 -5.51 25.48 -0.52
N ILE A 394 -5.35 24.32 -1.16
CA ILE A 394 -4.74 24.20 -2.49
C ILE A 394 -5.74 24.69 -3.54
N ALA A 395 -5.51 25.91 -4.06
CA ALA A 395 -6.33 26.58 -5.07
C ALA A 395 -6.26 25.93 -6.48
N GLN A 396 -7.05 26.44 -7.42
CA GLN A 396 -7.26 25.82 -8.75
C GLN A 396 -5.99 25.62 -9.60
N ALA A 397 -4.90 26.33 -9.31
CA ALA A 397 -3.62 26.24 -10.03
C ALA A 397 -2.46 25.71 -9.15
N ALA A 398 -2.76 25.34 -7.91
CA ALA A 398 -1.82 24.86 -6.91
C ALA A 398 -1.62 23.34 -7.04
N ASN A 399 -0.38 22.85 -6.99
CA ASN A 399 -0.08 21.41 -7.02
C ASN A 399 0.32 20.92 -5.63
N GLY A 400 -0.28 19.84 -5.15
CA GLY A 400 0.11 19.16 -3.91
C GLY A 400 0.38 17.70 -4.18
N GLU A 401 1.63 17.36 -4.49
CA GLU A 401 2.03 16.03 -4.92
C GLU A 401 3.12 15.43 -4.04
N PHE A 402 2.88 14.21 -3.54
CA PHE A 402 3.83 13.44 -2.76
C PHE A 402 3.98 12.06 -3.39
N MET A 403 5.08 11.86 -4.14
CA MET A 403 5.26 10.69 -4.99
C MET A 403 6.07 9.55 -4.34
N GLY A 404 6.89 9.87 -3.34
CA GLY A 404 7.72 8.89 -2.63
C GLY A 404 7.14 8.41 -1.30
N GLY A 405 5.91 8.82 -0.97
CA GLY A 405 5.20 8.47 0.26
C GLY A 405 5.44 9.46 1.39
N LEU A 406 4.48 9.50 2.32
CA LEU A 406 4.45 10.47 3.42
C LEU A 406 4.30 9.75 4.76
N VAL A 407 5.30 9.85 5.64
CA VAL A 407 5.24 9.33 7.02
C VAL A 407 5.23 10.51 7.98
N VAL A 408 4.11 10.75 8.67
CA VAL A 408 3.89 11.93 9.50
C VAL A 408 3.17 11.60 10.80
N GLY A 409 3.35 12.43 11.83
CA GLY A 409 2.58 12.29 13.07
C GLY A 409 1.15 12.82 12.93
N LEU A 410 0.99 13.96 12.26
CA LEU A 410 -0.31 14.54 11.92
C LEU A 410 -0.35 14.97 10.46
N LEU A 411 -1.44 14.64 9.78
CA LEU A 411 -1.72 15.08 8.41
C LEU A 411 -2.99 15.93 8.40
N ASN A 412 -2.85 17.21 8.05
CA ASN A 412 -3.97 18.11 7.82
C ASN A 412 -4.09 18.44 6.33
N MET A 413 -5.20 18.01 5.73
CA MET A 413 -5.52 18.20 4.32
C MET A 413 -6.72 19.13 4.19
N GLN A 414 -6.44 20.42 4.02
CA GLN A 414 -7.44 21.38 3.61
C GLN A 414 -7.58 21.35 2.07
N THR A 415 -8.74 21.70 1.48
CA THR A 415 -8.90 21.76 0.01
C THR A 415 -9.70 22.97 -0.41
N ALA A 416 -9.32 23.56 -1.55
CA ALA A 416 -10.06 24.65 -2.17
C ALA A 416 -11.03 24.15 -3.24
N ALA A 417 -11.88 25.06 -3.69
CA ALA A 417 -13.12 24.80 -4.42
C ALA A 417 -13.00 24.25 -5.86
N SER A 418 -11.82 23.93 -6.40
CA SER A 418 -11.76 23.31 -7.74
C SER A 418 -10.59 22.31 -8.00
N ILE A 419 -11.02 21.10 -8.36
CA ILE A 419 -10.51 20.02 -9.25
C ILE A 419 -9.00 19.92 -9.56
N GLY A 420 -8.42 18.72 -9.32
CA GLY A 420 -7.42 18.10 -10.22
C GLY A 420 -5.98 17.99 -9.71
N ASN A 421 -5.51 18.95 -8.93
CA ASN A 421 -4.07 19.13 -8.71
C ASN A 421 -3.56 18.70 -7.32
N PHE A 422 -4.45 18.12 -6.50
CA PHE A 422 -4.07 17.49 -5.25
C PHE A 422 -3.99 15.97 -5.42
N ASN A 423 -2.77 15.44 -5.43
CA ASN A 423 -2.52 14.02 -5.66
C ASN A 423 -1.38 13.50 -4.77
N MET A 424 -1.73 12.83 -3.67
CA MET A 424 -0.74 12.06 -2.92
C MET A 424 -0.71 10.64 -3.46
N SER A 425 0.18 10.35 -4.39
CA SER A 425 0.28 9.01 -4.98
C SER A 425 1.68 8.46 -4.86
N VAL A 426 1.87 7.32 -4.21
CA VAL A 426 3.11 6.58 -4.42
C VAL A 426 3.02 5.90 -5.79
N LEU A 427 4.10 5.94 -6.57
CA LEU A 427 4.26 5.08 -7.74
C LEU A 427 4.38 3.63 -7.25
N THR A 428 3.25 3.06 -6.86
CA THR A 428 3.17 1.66 -6.50
C THR A 428 3.26 0.88 -7.80
N GLY A 429 4.29 0.05 -7.92
CA GLY A 429 4.26 -1.04 -8.89
C GLY A 429 2.97 -1.86 -8.70
N PRO A 430 2.56 -2.64 -9.70
CA PRO A 430 1.26 -3.32 -9.69
C PRO A 430 1.09 -4.20 -8.44
N SER A 431 0.13 -3.83 -7.57
CA SER A 431 -0.08 -4.50 -6.29
C SER A 431 -0.55 -5.94 -6.47
N GLN A 432 0.14 -6.87 -5.81
CA GLN A 432 -0.23 -8.28 -5.75
C GLN A 432 -0.87 -8.58 -4.38
N ARG A 433 -2.03 -9.23 -4.39
CA ARG A 433 -2.71 -9.71 -3.18
C ARG A 433 -2.72 -11.22 -3.14
N LYS A 434 -2.47 -11.80 -1.97
CA LYS A 434 -2.64 -13.23 -1.70
C LYS A 434 -4.02 -13.46 -1.12
N VAL A 435 -4.81 -14.29 -1.81
CA VAL A 435 -6.14 -14.70 -1.36
C VAL A 435 -6.14 -16.19 -1.04
N ASN A 436 -6.96 -16.57 -0.08
CA ASN A 436 -7.32 -17.95 0.22
C ASN A 436 -8.80 -18.13 -0.13
N LEU A 437 -9.06 -19.01 -1.08
CA LEU A 437 -10.39 -19.41 -1.52
C LEU A 437 -10.70 -20.77 -0.92
N THR A 438 -11.91 -20.91 -0.37
CA THR A 438 -12.40 -22.18 0.15
C THR A 438 -13.75 -22.47 -0.51
N SER A 439 -13.81 -23.54 -1.29
CA SER A 439 -15.02 -24.07 -1.91
C SER A 439 -15.46 -25.30 -1.11
N VAL A 440 -16.72 -25.33 -0.67
CA VAL A 440 -17.29 -26.44 0.11
C VAL A 440 -18.51 -26.98 -0.62
N ALA A 441 -18.47 -28.24 -1.03
CA ALA A 441 -19.57 -28.97 -1.65
C ALA A 441 -20.30 -29.86 -0.63
N ASP A 442 -21.62 -29.67 -0.50
CA ASP A 442 -22.52 -30.38 0.44
C ASP A 442 -21.99 -30.42 1.90
N GLN A 443 -21.22 -29.40 2.31
CA GLN A 443 -20.58 -29.31 3.64
C GLN A 443 -19.55 -30.42 3.96
N LEU A 444 -19.15 -31.23 2.98
CA LEU A 444 -18.35 -32.43 3.21
C LEU A 444 -17.02 -32.40 2.47
N THR A 445 -17.00 -31.96 1.21
CA THR A 445 -15.78 -31.90 0.40
C THR A 445 -15.32 -30.46 0.28
N THR A 446 -14.08 -30.19 0.66
CA THR A 446 -13.50 -28.85 0.66
C THR A 446 -12.33 -28.76 -0.30
N THR A 447 -12.37 -27.80 -1.23
CA THR A 447 -11.24 -27.41 -2.06
C THR A 447 -10.72 -26.05 -1.58
N GLN A 448 -9.42 -25.96 -1.32
CA GLN A 448 -8.76 -24.72 -0.92
C GLN A 448 -7.72 -24.30 -1.97
N VAL A 449 -7.75 -23.02 -2.35
CA VAL A 449 -6.79 -22.44 -3.28
C VAL A 449 -6.17 -21.19 -2.68
N VAL A 450 -4.85 -21.15 -2.69
CA VAL A 450 -4.10 -19.93 -2.39
C VAL A 450 -3.62 -19.35 -3.71
N ALA A 451 -4.07 -18.13 -4.03
CA ALA A 451 -3.74 -17.46 -5.27
C ALA A 451 -3.17 -16.06 -5.03
N LEU A 452 -2.27 -15.63 -5.91
CA LEU A 452 -1.80 -14.27 -6.03
C LEU A 452 -2.54 -13.57 -7.16
N ILE A 453 -3.18 -12.46 -6.87
CA ILE A 453 -3.93 -11.66 -7.84
C ILE A 453 -3.19 -10.35 -8.02
N ARG A 454 -2.79 -10.04 -9.26
CA ARG A 454 -2.25 -8.74 -9.63
C ARG A 454 -3.38 -7.83 -10.08
N SER A 455 -3.69 -6.82 -9.28
CA SER A 455 -4.88 -5.96 -9.44
C SER A 455 -4.89 -5.17 -10.75
N SER A 456 -3.70 -4.80 -11.25
CA SER A 456 -3.55 -3.98 -12.47
C SER A 456 -3.75 -4.75 -13.77
N THR A 457 -3.44 -6.06 -13.79
CA THR A 457 -3.49 -6.89 -15.00
C THR A 457 -4.59 -7.95 -14.94
N GLY A 458 -5.23 -8.13 -13.79
CA GLY A 458 -6.16 -9.24 -13.55
C GLY A 458 -5.46 -10.61 -13.59
N THR A 459 -4.11 -10.64 -13.57
CA THR A 459 -3.35 -11.90 -13.64
C THR A 459 -3.48 -12.62 -12.30
N ILE A 460 -3.86 -13.89 -12.36
CA ILE A 460 -3.92 -14.77 -11.20
C ILE A 460 -2.81 -15.82 -11.33
N SER A 461 -2.00 -15.96 -10.29
CA SER A 461 -1.02 -17.04 -10.15
C SER A 461 -1.41 -17.92 -8.97
N ILE A 462 -1.56 -19.22 -9.20
CA ILE A 462 -1.98 -20.16 -8.17
C ILE A 462 -0.73 -20.65 -7.44
N ASN A 463 -0.63 -20.37 -6.15
CA ASN A 463 0.47 -20.82 -5.30
C ASN A 463 0.23 -22.23 -4.75
N SER A 464 -1.03 -22.55 -4.43
CA SER A 464 -1.40 -23.89 -4.00
C SER A 464 -2.86 -24.20 -4.34
N TRP A 465 -3.11 -25.48 -4.62
CA TRP A 465 -4.44 -26.06 -4.78
C TRP A 465 -4.48 -27.33 -3.96
N ARG A 466 -5.34 -27.38 -2.95
CA ARG A 466 -5.48 -28.52 -2.02
C ARG A 466 -6.92 -28.98 -1.97
N ILE A 467 -7.10 -30.28 -1.93
CA ILE A 467 -8.40 -30.93 -1.81
C ILE A 467 -8.40 -31.73 -0.52
N THR A 468 -9.40 -31.53 0.32
CA THR A 468 -9.65 -32.30 1.54
C THR A 468 -11.06 -32.86 1.46
N SER A 469 -11.18 -34.18 1.38
CA SER A 469 -12.43 -34.91 1.16
C SER A 469 -12.93 -35.64 2.40
#